data_AF-A0A3C0G8A1-F1
#
_entry.id   AF-A0A3C0G8A1-F1
#
_cell.length_a   1.000
_cell.length_b   1.000
_cell.length_c   1.000
_cell.angle_alpha   90.00
_cell.angle_beta   90.00
_cell.angle_gamma   90.00
#
_symmetry.space_group_name_H-M   'P 1'
#
loop_
_entity.id
_entity.type
_entity.pdbx_description
1 polymer ?
#
loop_
_entity_poly.entity_id
_entity_poly.type
_entity_poly.pdbx_seq_one_letter_code
_entity_poly.pdbx_strand_id
1 'polypeptide(L)'
;MTKTKLYIYPHAKPHEHDTNSAGMSEHLQNTVPLSEKGIREHCIITSPDAADYFYMGQFAQDTGEILKIGPDSFKHFNGNENRHILDIDGEGGFEASNRPRIPDWLRESIITANGTLKKDQDIENLFTRPTFSHLLIDIVNNKNETFQFPEEKSFGFRGMVNCTTRALMLYTLHNMPDVKKDLKINTHWQGLSDIGSNTQKEFVEHMLRNSLSLCPRGSGIDSVRFLESCYFNRVPIVISDHDYF
;
A
#
# COMPACT_ATOMS: atom_id res chain seq x y z
N MET A 1 -9.77 -21.60 14.87
CA MET A 1 -8.45 -21.47 14.22
C MET A 1 -7.37 -21.62 15.27
N THR A 2 -6.31 -22.38 14.97
CA THR A 2 -5.12 -22.47 15.82
C THR A 2 -4.35 -21.17 15.70
N LYS A 3 -3.97 -20.54 16.83
CA LYS A 3 -3.13 -19.33 16.82
C LYS A 3 -1.68 -19.69 16.47
N THR A 4 -1.00 -18.81 15.74
CA THR A 4 0.41 -18.96 15.36
C THR A 4 1.32 -18.61 16.52
N LYS A 5 2.32 -19.44 16.83
CA LYS A 5 3.31 -19.09 17.85
C LYS A 5 4.36 -18.15 17.26
N LEU A 6 4.49 -16.96 17.83
CA LEU A 6 5.35 -15.91 17.32
C LEU A 6 6.40 -15.54 18.36
N TYR A 7 7.66 -15.54 17.98
CA TYR A 7 8.71 -14.87 18.74
C TYR A 7 8.94 -13.49 18.13
N ILE A 8 8.91 -12.44 18.96
CA ILE A 8 9.20 -11.08 18.52
C ILE A 8 10.60 -10.72 19.00
N TYR A 9 11.49 -10.32 18.08
CA TYR A 9 12.84 -9.89 18.48
C TYR A 9 12.76 -8.67 19.41
N PRO A 10 13.64 -8.56 20.43
CA PRO A 10 13.57 -7.44 21.38
C PRO A 10 13.75 -6.05 20.75
N HIS A 11 14.41 -5.98 19.60
CA HIS A 11 14.63 -4.75 18.83
C HIS A 11 13.63 -4.57 17.68
N ALA A 12 12.64 -5.46 17.56
CA ALA A 12 11.62 -5.36 16.52
C ALA A 12 10.79 -4.08 16.75
N LYS A 13 10.74 -3.23 15.73
CA LYS A 13 9.90 -2.04 15.74
C LYS A 13 8.45 -2.43 15.44
N PRO A 14 7.47 -1.83 16.15
CA PRO A 14 6.07 -1.92 15.74
C PRO A 14 5.88 -1.28 14.36
N HIS A 15 4.75 -1.54 13.74
CA HIS A 15 4.38 -0.85 12.50
C HIS A 15 4.12 0.63 12.77
N GLU A 16 4.59 1.49 11.87
CA GLU A 16 4.35 2.93 11.92
C GLU A 16 2.85 3.29 11.92
N HIS A 17 2.02 2.44 11.32
CA HIS A 17 0.57 2.58 11.34
C HIS A 17 -0.05 2.36 12.74
N ASP A 18 0.68 1.76 13.68
CA ASP A 18 0.22 1.58 15.07
C ASP A 18 0.77 2.63 16.04
N THR A 19 1.82 3.38 15.67
CA THR A 19 2.55 4.26 16.59
C THR A 19 2.36 5.76 16.40
N ASN A 20 1.59 6.20 15.39
CA ASN A 20 1.41 7.62 15.02
C ASN A 20 2.73 8.41 14.84
N SER A 21 3.86 7.72 14.68
CA SER A 21 5.21 8.30 14.85
C SER A 21 5.63 9.26 13.73
N ALA A 22 5.01 9.17 12.54
CA ALA A 22 5.22 10.10 11.43
C ALA A 22 4.02 11.03 11.17
N GLY A 23 3.18 11.29 12.19
CA GLY A 23 1.93 12.03 11.97
C GLY A 23 0.90 11.22 11.18
N MET A 24 1.01 9.89 11.22
CA MET A 24 -0.05 9.00 10.80
C MET A 24 -1.26 9.18 11.71
N SER A 25 -2.45 9.10 11.12
CA SER A 25 -3.70 9.22 11.84
C SER A 25 -4.00 7.94 12.63
N GLU A 26 -4.68 8.07 13.77
CA GLU A 26 -5.29 6.95 14.51
C GLU A 26 -6.15 6.05 13.60
N HIS A 27 -6.62 6.57 12.46
CA HIS A 27 -7.35 5.81 11.45
C HIS A 27 -6.56 4.66 10.82
N LEU A 28 -5.23 4.68 10.84
CA LEU A 28 -4.40 3.61 10.28
C LEU A 28 -4.07 2.50 11.28
N GLN A 29 -4.46 2.65 12.55
CA GLN A 29 -4.18 1.66 13.58
C GLN A 29 -4.83 0.32 13.23
N ASN A 30 -4.07 -0.77 13.33
CA ASN A 30 -4.54 -2.13 13.07
C ASN A 30 -4.95 -2.43 11.61
N THR A 31 -4.41 -1.69 10.64
CA THR A 31 -4.73 -1.87 9.21
C THR A 31 -3.77 -2.79 8.46
N VAL A 32 -2.64 -3.16 9.09
CA VAL A 32 -1.59 -4.00 8.48
C VAL A 32 -1.48 -5.38 9.13
N PRO A 33 -0.97 -6.38 8.37
CA PRO A 33 -0.53 -7.65 8.94
C PRO A 33 0.44 -7.40 10.10
N LEU A 34 0.39 -8.23 11.14
CA LEU A 34 1.21 -8.11 12.36
C LEU A 34 1.15 -6.75 13.08
N SER A 35 0.08 -5.99 12.86
CA SER A 35 -0.31 -4.90 13.77
C SER A 35 -0.54 -5.41 15.20
N GLU A 36 -0.55 -4.51 16.18
CA GLU A 36 -0.77 -4.85 17.59
C GLU A 36 -2.02 -5.71 17.81
N LYS A 37 -3.16 -5.34 17.19
CA LYS A 37 -4.38 -6.15 17.23
C LYS A 37 -4.21 -7.47 16.51
N GLY A 38 -3.59 -7.47 15.33
CA GLY A 38 -3.36 -8.70 14.55
C GLY A 38 -2.56 -9.73 15.33
N ILE A 39 -1.46 -9.31 15.96
CA ILE A 39 -0.65 -10.16 16.84
C ILE A 39 -1.48 -10.69 18.01
N ARG A 40 -2.23 -9.83 18.69
CA ARG A 40 -3.05 -10.22 19.85
C ARG A 40 -4.13 -11.25 19.48
N GLU A 41 -4.79 -11.06 18.34
CA GLU A 41 -5.91 -11.89 17.89
C GLU A 41 -5.45 -13.22 17.30
N HIS A 42 -4.35 -13.22 16.54
CA HIS A 42 -3.94 -14.37 15.73
C HIS A 42 -2.69 -15.09 16.22
N CYS A 43 -1.91 -14.49 17.13
CA CYS A 43 -0.66 -15.05 17.59
C CYS A 43 -0.65 -15.39 19.10
N ILE A 44 0.27 -16.28 19.46
CA ILE A 44 0.68 -16.57 20.83
C ILE A 44 2.16 -16.16 20.92
N ILE A 45 2.47 -15.14 21.71
CA ILE A 45 3.86 -14.76 21.94
C ILE A 45 4.56 -15.85 22.76
N THR A 46 5.72 -16.30 22.30
CA THR A 46 6.41 -17.45 22.90
C THR A 46 7.93 -17.31 22.89
N SER A 47 8.63 -18.29 23.46
CA SER A 47 10.09 -18.37 23.41
C SER A 47 10.59 -18.79 22.01
N PRO A 48 11.85 -18.47 21.65
CA PRO A 48 12.42 -18.88 20.37
C PRO A 48 12.26 -20.36 20.04
N ASP A 49 12.49 -21.24 21.03
CA ASP A 49 12.47 -22.70 20.84
C ASP A 49 11.07 -23.25 20.55
N ALA A 50 10.03 -22.51 20.96
CA ALA A 50 8.63 -22.91 20.78
C ALA A 50 7.93 -22.13 19.66
N ALA A 51 8.59 -21.14 19.06
CA ALA A 51 8.02 -20.29 18.03
C ALA A 51 7.78 -21.10 16.75
N ASP A 52 6.72 -20.74 16.01
CA ASP A 52 6.50 -21.18 14.63
C ASP A 52 7.18 -20.19 13.67
N TYR A 53 7.12 -18.89 13.98
CA TYR A 53 7.73 -17.80 13.22
C TYR A 53 8.44 -16.78 14.11
N PHE A 54 9.34 -16.01 13.49
CA PHE A 54 10.14 -14.97 14.13
C PHE A 54 9.82 -13.60 13.50
N TYR A 55 9.32 -12.65 14.27
CA TYR A 55 9.02 -11.31 13.79
C TYR A 55 10.18 -10.35 14.06
N MET A 56 10.71 -9.77 12.99
CA MET A 56 11.88 -8.87 13.01
C MET A 56 11.48 -7.39 13.16
N GLY A 57 10.20 -7.07 13.00
CA GLY A 57 9.71 -5.69 13.02
C GLY A 57 9.60 -5.07 11.63
N GLN A 58 9.32 -3.77 11.64
CA GLN A 58 9.28 -2.93 10.45
C GLN A 58 10.61 -2.19 10.21
N PHE A 59 11.02 -2.08 8.96
CA PHE A 59 12.21 -1.34 8.53
C PHE A 59 11.86 -0.29 7.46
N ALA A 60 12.36 0.93 7.63
CA ALA A 60 12.17 1.99 6.64
C ALA A 60 13.13 1.81 5.45
N GLN A 61 12.59 1.57 4.25
CA GLN A 61 13.36 1.49 3.01
C GLN A 61 13.96 2.85 2.63
N ASP A 62 13.24 3.94 2.89
CA ASP A 62 13.61 5.30 2.51
C ASP A 62 14.89 5.78 3.19
N THR A 63 15.18 5.27 4.38
CA THR A 63 16.40 5.60 5.14
C THR A 63 17.51 4.54 4.99
N GLY A 64 17.25 3.49 4.19
CA GLY A 64 18.12 2.34 4.04
C GLY A 64 18.38 1.60 5.34
N GLU A 65 17.41 1.59 6.27
CA GLU A 65 17.59 0.99 7.60
C GLU A 65 17.99 -0.50 7.49
N ILE A 66 17.31 -1.24 6.62
CA ILE A 66 17.55 -2.66 6.40
C ILE A 66 18.97 -2.97 5.88
N LEU A 67 19.66 -2.00 5.28
CA LEU A 67 21.05 -2.16 4.83
C LEU A 67 22.07 -2.04 5.95
N LYS A 68 21.69 -1.46 7.10
CA LYS A 68 22.58 -1.20 8.23
C LYS A 68 22.66 -2.38 9.19
N ILE A 69 21.89 -3.43 8.93
CA ILE A 69 21.80 -4.64 9.73
C ILE A 69 22.14 -5.87 8.88
N GLY A 70 22.51 -6.95 9.56
CA GLY A 70 22.84 -8.22 8.92
C GLY A 70 22.20 -9.39 9.66
N PRO A 71 22.36 -10.63 9.15
CA PRO A 71 21.80 -11.82 9.78
C PRO A 71 22.26 -12.00 11.22
N ASP A 72 23.49 -11.57 11.55
CA ASP A 72 24.04 -11.63 12.91
C ASP A 72 23.31 -10.73 13.93
N SER A 73 22.50 -9.77 13.46
CA SER A 73 21.62 -9.00 14.34
C SER A 73 20.46 -9.84 14.90
N PHE A 74 20.22 -11.03 14.32
CA PHE A 74 19.09 -11.90 14.60
C PHE A 74 19.59 -13.28 15.02
N LYS A 75 19.75 -13.48 16.34
CA LYS A 75 20.34 -14.69 16.94
C LYS A 75 19.76 -16.02 16.43
N HIS A 76 18.50 -16.04 16.01
CA HIS A 76 17.80 -17.26 15.58
C HIS A 76 17.61 -17.34 14.06
N PHE A 77 18.27 -16.47 13.29
CA PHE A 77 18.09 -16.37 11.84
C PHE A 77 18.58 -17.60 11.08
N ASN A 78 19.85 -17.95 11.24
CA ASN A 78 20.48 -19.02 10.50
C ASN A 78 19.77 -20.37 10.73
N GLY A 79 19.36 -21.04 9.66
CA GLY A 79 18.58 -22.27 9.67
C GLY A 79 17.07 -22.09 9.89
N ASN A 80 16.58 -20.85 10.01
CA ASN A 80 15.17 -20.50 10.12
C ASN A 80 14.78 -19.34 9.18
N GLU A 81 15.54 -19.12 8.11
CA GLU A 81 15.41 -17.99 7.19
C GLU A 81 13.97 -17.86 6.68
N ASN A 82 13.39 -18.98 6.23
CA ASN A 82 12.02 -19.07 5.75
C ASN A 82 10.90 -18.89 6.81
N ARG A 83 11.27 -18.72 8.08
CA ARG A 83 10.35 -18.51 9.21
C ARG A 83 10.42 -17.09 9.76
N HIS A 84 11.28 -16.24 9.18
CA HIS A 84 11.42 -14.85 9.60
C HIS A 84 10.45 -13.97 8.83
N ILE A 85 9.69 -13.15 9.56
CA ILE A 85 8.73 -12.19 9.03
C ILE A 85 9.25 -10.78 9.28
N LEU A 86 9.22 -9.94 8.25
CA LEU A 86 9.54 -8.52 8.36
C LEU A 86 8.64 -7.68 7.46
N ASP A 87 8.48 -6.42 7.83
CA ASP A 87 7.81 -5.42 7.00
C ASP A 87 8.81 -4.38 6.50
N ILE A 88 8.72 -4.06 5.21
CA ILE A 88 9.48 -2.99 4.57
C ILE A 88 8.53 -1.84 4.31
N ASP A 89 8.76 -0.75 5.02
CA ASP A 89 7.99 0.48 4.91
C ASP A 89 8.68 1.51 4.01
N GLY A 90 7.89 2.46 3.50
CA GLY A 90 8.30 3.44 2.50
C GLY A 90 7.32 3.48 1.32
N GLU A 91 7.40 4.54 0.51
CA GLU A 91 6.58 4.66 -0.71
C GLU A 91 7.10 3.70 -1.79
N GLY A 92 7.05 2.39 -1.56
CA GLY A 92 7.55 1.44 -2.53
C GLY A 92 6.76 1.58 -3.81
N GLY A 93 7.50 1.51 -4.92
CA GLY A 93 6.95 1.60 -6.26
C GLY A 93 7.39 2.79 -7.11
N PHE A 94 8.18 3.72 -6.56
CA PHE A 94 8.96 4.60 -7.44
C PHE A 94 10.16 3.81 -7.98
N GLU A 95 10.07 3.26 -9.20
CA GLU A 95 11.25 2.74 -9.93
C GLU A 95 12.34 3.81 -10.05
N ALA A 96 11.98 5.09 -10.09
CA ALA A 96 12.94 6.20 -10.09
C ALA A 96 13.57 6.49 -8.72
N SER A 97 13.17 5.79 -7.66
CA SER A 97 13.84 5.90 -6.39
C SER A 97 15.15 5.11 -6.45
N ASN A 98 16.29 5.78 -6.28
CA ASN A 98 17.62 5.15 -6.05
C ASN A 98 17.66 4.35 -4.73
N ARG A 99 16.53 3.80 -4.29
CA ARG A 99 16.39 3.04 -3.07
C ARG A 99 17.17 1.75 -3.20
N PRO A 100 17.71 1.24 -2.09
CA PRO A 100 18.42 -0.02 -2.12
C PRO A 100 17.47 -1.20 -2.37
N ARG A 101 18.02 -2.26 -2.93
CA ARG A 101 17.38 -3.58 -3.03
C ARG A 101 17.25 -4.18 -1.63
N ILE A 102 16.24 -5.00 -1.41
CA ILE A 102 16.17 -5.80 -0.18
C ILE A 102 17.42 -6.69 -0.14
N PRO A 103 18.15 -6.80 1.00
CA PRO A 103 19.34 -7.62 1.11
C PRO A 103 19.13 -9.09 0.72
N ASP A 104 20.14 -9.70 0.08
CA ASP A 104 20.03 -11.08 -0.42
C ASP A 104 19.88 -12.13 0.69
N TRP A 105 20.35 -11.84 1.90
CA TRP A 105 20.17 -12.74 3.03
C TRP A 105 18.71 -12.83 3.51
N LEU A 106 17.81 -11.97 3.02
CA LEU A 106 16.37 -11.97 3.36
C LEU A 106 15.49 -12.65 2.29
N ARG A 107 16.06 -13.19 1.21
CA ARG A 107 15.26 -13.70 0.08
C ARG A 107 14.32 -14.85 0.45
N GLU A 108 14.71 -15.66 1.42
CA GLU A 108 13.88 -16.78 1.90
C GLU A 108 12.83 -16.32 2.93
N SER A 109 13.03 -15.16 3.56
CA SER A 109 12.13 -14.59 4.57
C SER A 109 10.78 -14.22 3.99
N ILE A 110 9.77 -14.19 4.87
CA ILE A 110 8.43 -13.70 4.59
C ILE A 110 8.44 -12.18 4.69
N ILE A 111 8.31 -11.48 3.57
CA ILE A 111 8.40 -10.02 3.52
C ILE A 111 7.05 -9.43 3.18
N THR A 112 6.57 -8.50 3.98
CA THR A 112 5.49 -7.60 3.58
C THR A 112 6.07 -6.26 3.14
N ALA A 113 5.58 -5.67 2.05
CA ALA A 113 6.10 -4.39 1.56
C ALA A 113 5.00 -3.54 0.92
N ASN A 114 5.03 -2.23 1.16
CA ASN A 114 4.12 -1.29 0.49
C ASN A 114 4.62 -1.01 -0.93
N GLY A 115 3.89 -1.44 -1.96
CA GLY A 115 4.24 -1.22 -3.37
C GLY A 115 5.59 -1.81 -3.79
N THR A 116 5.58 -2.97 -4.46
CA THR A 116 6.83 -3.66 -4.79
C THR A 116 7.55 -3.07 -6.00
N LEU A 117 8.88 -3.01 -5.91
CA LEU A 117 9.76 -2.57 -7.00
C LEU A 117 10.13 -3.74 -7.91
N LYS A 118 10.26 -3.49 -9.22
CA LYS A 118 10.66 -4.50 -10.22
C LYS A 118 11.93 -5.27 -9.85
N LYS A 119 12.87 -4.61 -9.17
CA LYS A 119 14.18 -5.18 -8.75
C LYS A 119 14.10 -6.22 -7.64
N ASP A 120 12.95 -6.36 -6.98
CA ASP A 120 12.70 -7.31 -5.88
C ASP A 120 11.67 -8.39 -6.30
N GLN A 121 11.39 -8.53 -7.61
CA GLN A 121 10.46 -9.53 -8.16
C GLN A 121 10.94 -10.99 -7.98
N ASP A 122 12.21 -11.19 -7.66
CA ASP A 122 12.81 -12.50 -7.45
C ASP A 122 12.58 -13.05 -6.02
N ILE A 123 11.95 -12.27 -5.13
CA ILE A 123 11.61 -12.74 -3.78
C ILE A 123 10.30 -13.53 -3.84
N GLU A 124 10.36 -14.84 -3.58
CA GLU A 124 9.17 -15.71 -3.62
C GLU A 124 8.14 -15.38 -2.54
N ASN A 125 8.61 -15.10 -1.32
CA ASN A 125 7.76 -14.86 -0.15
C ASN A 125 7.48 -13.37 0.09
N LEU A 126 7.30 -12.60 -0.98
CA LEU A 126 7.03 -11.17 -0.95
C LEU A 126 5.53 -10.87 -1.14
N PHE A 127 4.93 -10.28 -0.12
CA PHE A 127 3.53 -9.91 -0.08
C PHE A 127 3.39 -8.39 -0.18
N THR A 128 2.97 -7.91 -1.36
CA THR A 128 2.72 -6.49 -1.59
C THR A 128 1.43 -6.06 -0.90
N ARG A 129 1.52 -5.06 -0.02
CA ARG A 129 0.35 -4.35 0.52
C ARG A 129 0.06 -3.08 -0.28
N PRO A 130 -1.22 -2.70 -0.46
CA PRO A 130 -1.55 -1.41 -1.04
C PRO A 130 -1.08 -0.30 -0.10
N THR A 131 -0.81 0.86 -0.68
CA THR A 131 -0.70 2.10 0.10
C THR A 131 -2.06 2.35 0.75
N PHE A 132 -2.13 2.67 2.04
CA PHE A 132 -3.42 2.97 2.68
C PHE A 132 -3.73 4.47 2.53
N SER A 133 -4.96 4.80 2.12
CA SER A 133 -5.54 6.14 2.25
C SER A 133 -6.52 6.14 3.41
N HIS A 134 -6.72 7.28 4.07
CA HIS A 134 -7.77 7.38 5.10
C HIS A 134 -9.14 7.02 4.49
N LEU A 135 -9.42 7.48 3.26
CA LEU A 135 -10.65 7.16 2.54
C LEU A 135 -10.85 5.65 2.35
N LEU A 136 -9.81 4.88 2.00
CA LEU A 136 -9.94 3.44 1.86
C LEU A 136 -10.36 2.77 3.17
N ILE A 137 -9.78 3.22 4.30
CA ILE A 137 -10.16 2.68 5.62
C ILE A 137 -11.60 3.04 5.97
N ASP A 138 -11.99 4.28 5.73
CA ASP A 138 -13.36 4.75 5.94
C ASP A 138 -14.37 3.95 5.08
N ILE A 139 -14.03 3.68 3.82
CA ILE A 139 -14.79 2.81 2.93
C ILE A 139 -14.96 1.40 3.51
N VAL A 140 -13.89 0.80 4.04
CA VAL A 140 -13.96 -0.54 4.64
C VAL A 140 -14.88 -0.56 5.86
N ASN A 141 -14.88 0.51 6.66
CA ASN A 141 -15.75 0.67 7.82
C ASN A 141 -17.22 0.91 7.43
N ASN A 142 -17.46 1.48 6.24
CA ASN A 142 -18.80 1.84 5.73
C ASN A 142 -19.21 1.01 4.49
N LYS A 143 -18.66 -0.18 4.32
CA LYS A 143 -18.77 -1.04 3.11
C LYS A 143 -20.17 -1.37 2.57
N ASN A 144 -21.23 -1.04 3.31
CA ASN A 144 -22.61 -1.34 2.95
C ASN A 144 -23.37 -0.12 2.36
N GLU A 145 -22.67 0.99 2.10
CA GLU A 145 -23.27 2.14 1.42
C GLU A 145 -23.66 1.83 -0.03
N THR A 146 -24.61 2.60 -0.54
CA THR A 146 -25.10 2.45 -1.92
C THR A 146 -25.00 3.79 -2.65
N PHE A 147 -24.57 3.72 -3.90
CA PHE A 147 -24.33 4.91 -4.72
C PHE A 147 -25.07 4.80 -6.04
N GLN A 148 -25.73 5.89 -6.42
CA GLN A 148 -26.35 6.01 -7.73
C GLN A 148 -25.28 5.98 -8.81
N PHE A 149 -25.54 5.22 -9.88
CA PHE A 149 -24.67 5.18 -11.05
C PHE A 149 -24.95 6.42 -11.93
N PRO A 150 -23.93 7.17 -12.40
CA PRO A 150 -24.14 8.33 -13.24
C PRO A 150 -24.70 7.92 -14.59
N GLU A 151 -25.78 8.56 -15.05
CA GLU A 151 -26.37 8.28 -16.37
C GLU A 151 -25.41 8.65 -17.50
N GLU A 152 -24.61 9.68 -17.30
CA GLU A 152 -23.68 10.18 -18.30
C GLU A 152 -22.36 9.41 -18.30
N LYS A 153 -21.92 9.03 -19.51
CA LYS A 153 -20.63 8.37 -19.72
C LYS A 153 -19.52 9.42 -19.74
N SER A 154 -18.68 9.44 -18.71
CA SER A 154 -17.54 10.35 -18.62
C SER A 154 -16.34 9.72 -17.93
N PHE A 155 -15.15 10.12 -18.36
CA PHE A 155 -13.88 9.71 -17.75
C PHE A 155 -13.47 10.69 -16.65
N GLY A 156 -13.32 10.20 -15.43
CA GLY A 156 -12.85 10.98 -14.28
C GLY A 156 -11.43 10.63 -13.89
N PHE A 157 -10.57 11.64 -13.74
CA PHE A 157 -9.30 11.52 -13.01
C PHE A 157 -9.10 12.71 -12.06
N ARG A 158 -8.76 12.43 -10.80
CA ARG A 158 -8.21 13.43 -9.87
C ARG A 158 -6.93 12.91 -9.23
N GLY A 159 -5.81 13.59 -9.41
CA GLY A 159 -4.55 13.18 -8.78
C GLY A 159 -3.33 13.97 -9.25
N MET A 160 -2.16 13.61 -8.71
CA MET A 160 -0.88 14.24 -9.05
C MET A 160 -0.27 13.61 -10.32
N VAL A 161 0.33 14.42 -11.18
CA VAL A 161 1.12 13.95 -12.34
C VAL A 161 2.56 13.74 -11.90
N ASN A 162 2.86 12.52 -11.46
CA ASN A 162 4.17 12.17 -10.89
C ASN A 162 4.85 10.99 -11.61
N CYS A 163 4.30 10.54 -12.73
CA CYS A 163 4.90 9.51 -13.58
C CYS A 163 4.48 9.68 -15.05
N THR A 164 5.23 9.06 -15.95
CA THR A 164 5.01 9.11 -17.41
C THR A 164 3.64 8.55 -17.78
N THR A 165 3.19 7.44 -17.18
CA THR A 165 1.88 6.83 -17.44
C THR A 165 0.73 7.81 -17.22
N ARG A 166 0.76 8.58 -16.12
CA ARG A 166 -0.25 9.60 -15.83
C ARG A 166 -0.17 10.76 -16.82
N ALA A 167 1.03 11.20 -17.20
CA ALA A 167 1.20 12.26 -18.18
C ALA A 167 0.65 11.86 -19.57
N LEU A 168 0.95 10.64 -20.03
CA LEU A 168 0.47 10.10 -21.31
C LEU A 168 -1.04 9.90 -21.32
N MET A 169 -1.63 9.40 -20.24
CA MET A 169 -3.08 9.28 -20.10
C MET A 169 -3.76 10.65 -20.25
N LEU A 170 -3.27 11.67 -19.55
CA LEU A 170 -3.82 13.02 -19.61
C LEU A 170 -3.66 13.64 -20.99
N TYR A 171 -2.48 13.50 -21.61
CA TYR A 171 -2.23 13.96 -22.97
C TYR A 171 -3.19 13.30 -23.97
N THR A 172 -3.36 11.99 -23.88
CA THR A 172 -4.24 11.22 -24.78
C THR A 172 -5.69 11.70 -24.66
N LEU A 173 -6.21 11.80 -23.44
CA LEU A 173 -7.59 12.26 -23.21
C LEU A 173 -7.81 13.71 -23.61
N HIS A 174 -6.82 14.57 -23.42
CA HIS A 174 -6.87 15.97 -23.86
C HIS A 174 -7.08 16.07 -25.37
N ASN A 175 -6.43 15.21 -26.15
CA ASN A 175 -6.53 15.15 -27.62
C ASN A 175 -7.77 14.41 -28.15
N MET A 176 -8.68 13.96 -27.28
CA MET A 176 -9.95 13.32 -27.66
C MET A 176 -11.12 14.27 -27.39
N PRO A 177 -11.46 15.21 -28.30
CA PRO A 177 -12.47 16.24 -28.05
C PRO A 177 -13.88 15.67 -27.86
N ASP A 178 -14.20 14.57 -28.53
CA ASP A 178 -15.53 13.94 -28.50
C ASP A 178 -15.78 13.10 -27.23
N VAL A 179 -14.76 12.95 -26.39
CA VAL A 179 -14.85 12.21 -25.13
C VAL A 179 -15.09 13.17 -23.98
N LYS A 180 -16.20 12.97 -23.27
CA LYS A 180 -16.47 13.68 -22.02
C LYS A 180 -15.50 13.23 -20.92
N LYS A 181 -14.85 14.21 -20.30
CA LYS A 181 -13.77 14.01 -19.32
C LYS A 181 -13.81 15.09 -18.24
N ASP A 182 -13.57 14.69 -16.99
CA ASP A 182 -13.36 15.56 -15.82
C ASP A 182 -11.97 15.25 -15.25
N LEU A 183 -10.97 16.03 -15.68
CA LEU A 183 -9.58 15.86 -15.31
C LEU A 183 -9.15 16.96 -14.33
N LYS A 184 -8.80 16.57 -13.11
CA LYS A 184 -8.31 17.48 -12.05
C LYS A 184 -6.91 17.08 -11.60
N ILE A 185 -5.98 18.04 -11.65
CA ILE A 185 -4.59 17.80 -11.27
C ILE A 185 -4.31 18.41 -9.90
N ASN A 186 -3.75 17.61 -9.00
CA ASN A 186 -3.29 18.07 -7.71
C ASN A 186 -1.83 18.54 -7.81
N THR A 187 -1.47 19.60 -7.10
CA THR A 187 -0.10 20.13 -7.06
C THR A 187 0.85 19.32 -6.17
N HIS A 188 0.29 18.53 -5.27
CA HIS A 188 1.01 17.68 -4.31
C HIS A 188 0.20 16.41 -4.03
N TRP A 189 0.83 15.43 -3.40
CA TRP A 189 0.16 14.20 -2.98
C TRP A 189 -0.77 14.46 -1.80
N GLN A 190 -1.97 13.87 -1.84
CA GLN A 190 -3.06 14.13 -0.88
C GLN A 190 -3.70 12.83 -0.36
N GLY A 191 -3.01 11.69 -0.45
CA GLY A 191 -3.58 10.38 -0.09
C GLY A 191 -3.93 10.23 1.40
N LEU A 192 -3.28 11.00 2.28
CA LEU A 192 -3.54 11.04 3.72
C LEU A 192 -4.48 12.18 4.14
N SER A 193 -5.30 12.72 3.24
CA SER A 193 -6.28 13.74 3.64
C SER A 193 -7.25 13.20 4.69
N ASP A 194 -7.56 13.99 5.72
CA ASP A 194 -8.49 13.59 6.79
C ASP A 194 -9.89 13.25 6.26
N ILE A 195 -10.57 12.35 6.97
CA ILE A 195 -11.98 12.04 6.73
C ILE A 195 -12.83 13.30 6.95
N GLY A 196 -13.74 13.58 6.03
CA GLY A 196 -14.59 14.77 6.05
C GLY A 196 -13.88 16.07 5.65
N SER A 197 -12.58 16.05 5.37
CA SER A 197 -11.86 17.21 4.85
C SER A 197 -12.41 17.66 3.50
N ASN A 198 -12.20 18.93 3.14
CA ASN A 198 -12.60 19.44 1.83
C ASN A 198 -11.91 18.68 0.69
N THR A 199 -10.63 18.34 0.87
CA THR A 199 -9.88 17.51 -0.09
C THR A 199 -10.58 16.17 -0.34
N GLN A 200 -10.98 15.46 0.72
CA GLN A 200 -11.67 14.19 0.59
C GLN A 200 -13.06 14.38 -0.04
N LYS A 201 -13.86 15.34 0.44
CA LYS A 201 -15.21 15.63 -0.10
C LYS A 201 -15.17 15.91 -1.58
N GLU A 202 -14.28 16.80 -2.03
CA GLU A 202 -14.18 17.13 -3.44
C GLU A 202 -13.64 15.96 -4.29
N PHE A 203 -12.88 15.03 -3.71
CA PHE A 203 -12.47 13.80 -4.39
C PHE A 203 -13.66 12.83 -4.53
N VAL A 204 -14.44 12.65 -3.46
CA VAL A 204 -15.67 11.84 -3.48
C VAL A 204 -16.69 12.40 -4.47
N GLU A 205 -16.95 13.72 -4.44
CA GLU A 205 -17.82 14.38 -5.41
C GLU A 205 -17.35 14.16 -6.85
N HIS A 206 -16.04 14.24 -7.09
CA HIS A 206 -15.46 13.99 -8.40
C HIS A 206 -15.68 12.54 -8.85
N MET A 207 -15.47 11.56 -7.97
CA MET A 207 -15.76 10.14 -8.22
C MET A 207 -17.25 9.91 -8.50
N LEU A 208 -18.14 10.55 -7.73
CA LEU A 208 -19.57 10.35 -7.85
C LEU A 208 -20.16 10.90 -9.15
N ARG A 209 -19.52 11.88 -9.81
CA ARG A 209 -20.00 12.43 -11.09
C ARG A 209 -19.60 11.65 -12.33
N ASN A 210 -18.56 10.81 -12.25
CA ASN A 210 -17.97 10.17 -13.41
C ASN A 210 -18.21 8.67 -13.39
N SER A 211 -18.83 8.12 -14.44
CA SER A 211 -19.13 6.69 -14.55
C SER A 211 -17.89 5.83 -14.80
N LEU A 212 -16.88 6.36 -15.51
CA LEU A 212 -15.60 5.70 -15.76
C LEU A 212 -14.51 6.36 -14.91
N SER A 213 -13.92 5.62 -13.98
CA SER A 213 -12.90 6.13 -13.06
C SER A 213 -11.51 5.68 -13.50
N LEU A 214 -10.66 6.63 -13.89
CA LEU A 214 -9.31 6.36 -14.38
C LEU A 214 -8.39 6.00 -13.22
N CYS A 215 -7.89 4.76 -13.25
CA CYS A 215 -7.02 4.18 -12.25
C CYS A 215 -5.63 3.91 -12.86
N PRO A 216 -4.87 4.95 -13.27
CA PRO A 216 -3.50 4.75 -13.69
C PRO A 216 -2.66 4.32 -12.51
N ARG A 217 -1.70 3.43 -12.78
CA ARG A 217 -0.68 3.03 -11.82
C ARG A 217 -0.05 4.24 -11.13
N GLY A 218 0.24 4.08 -9.84
CA GLY A 218 1.02 5.03 -9.05
C GLY A 218 2.43 4.53 -8.83
N SER A 219 2.90 4.63 -7.59
CA SER A 219 4.09 3.90 -7.16
C SER A 219 3.79 2.38 -7.18
N GLY A 220 2.71 1.90 -6.55
CA GLY A 220 2.37 0.46 -6.53
C GLY A 220 1.73 -0.09 -7.82
N ILE A 221 1.55 -1.43 -7.86
CA ILE A 221 0.97 -2.19 -8.99
C ILE A 221 -0.42 -1.69 -9.36
N ASP A 222 -1.27 -1.39 -8.37
CA ASP A 222 -2.60 -0.81 -8.54
C ASP A 222 -2.78 0.41 -7.63
N SER A 223 -3.45 1.44 -8.15
CA SER A 223 -3.80 2.60 -7.31
C SER A 223 -4.93 2.21 -6.35
N VAL A 224 -4.88 2.69 -5.10
CA VAL A 224 -6.01 2.63 -4.13
C VAL A 224 -7.34 3.02 -4.76
N ARG A 225 -7.28 3.92 -5.76
CA ARG A 225 -8.44 4.34 -6.54
C ARG A 225 -9.23 3.19 -7.15
N PHE A 226 -8.61 2.07 -7.54
CA PHE A 226 -9.35 0.92 -8.06
C PHE A 226 -10.41 0.44 -7.04
N LEU A 227 -10.00 0.30 -5.77
CA LEU A 227 -10.90 -0.09 -4.68
C LEU A 227 -11.93 1.01 -4.39
N GLU A 228 -11.50 2.27 -4.38
CA GLU A 228 -12.40 3.43 -4.20
C GLU A 228 -13.46 3.49 -5.33
N SER A 229 -13.09 3.23 -6.59
CA SER A 229 -14.00 3.18 -7.75
C SER A 229 -15.04 2.10 -7.59
N CYS A 230 -14.62 0.89 -7.21
CA CYS A 230 -15.51 -0.24 -6.98
C CYS A 230 -16.51 0.08 -5.86
N TYR A 231 -16.05 0.67 -4.75
CA TYR A 231 -16.93 1.08 -3.65
C TYR A 231 -17.99 2.07 -4.09
N PHE A 232 -17.60 3.12 -4.83
CA PHE A 232 -18.53 4.11 -5.34
C PHE A 232 -19.36 3.63 -6.54
N ASN A 233 -19.41 2.33 -6.85
CA ASN A 233 -20.15 1.78 -7.99
C ASN A 233 -19.78 2.50 -9.31
N ARG A 234 -18.49 2.71 -9.57
CA ARG A 234 -17.94 3.24 -10.82
C ARG A 234 -17.23 2.15 -11.57
N VAL A 235 -17.09 2.29 -12.89
CA VAL A 235 -16.30 1.35 -13.70
C VAL A 235 -14.83 1.74 -13.59
N PRO A 236 -13.97 0.95 -12.93
CA PRO A 236 -12.55 1.23 -12.89
C PRO A 236 -11.91 0.96 -14.25
N ILE A 237 -11.12 1.92 -14.75
CA ILE A 237 -10.30 1.76 -15.95
C ILE A 237 -8.84 1.69 -15.49
N VAL A 238 -8.29 0.48 -15.46
CA VAL A 238 -6.89 0.22 -15.07
C VAL A 238 -5.96 0.61 -16.21
N ILE A 239 -4.95 1.41 -15.93
CA ILE A 239 -3.97 1.89 -16.92
C ILE A 239 -2.57 1.66 -16.36
N SER A 240 -1.78 0.86 -17.07
CA SER A 240 -0.42 0.48 -16.68
C SER A 240 0.50 0.50 -17.91
N ASP A 241 1.77 0.79 -17.68
CA ASP A 241 2.88 0.67 -18.64
C ASP A 241 3.66 -0.65 -18.47
N HIS A 242 3.20 -1.54 -17.59
CA HIS A 242 3.67 -2.91 -17.44
C HIS A 242 2.59 -3.90 -17.87
N ASP A 243 3.00 -4.92 -18.62
CA ASP A 243 2.19 -6.07 -18.96
C ASP A 243 1.95 -6.94 -17.72
N TYR A 244 0.69 -7.25 -17.43
CA TYR A 244 0.29 -8.18 -16.39
C TYR A 244 0.25 -9.60 -16.98
N PHE A 245 1.41 -10.21 -17.19
CA PHE A 245 1.53 -11.63 -17.55
C PHE A 245 2.64 -12.31 -16.77
#